data_AF-A0A1T1IGF1-F1
#
_entry.id   AF-A0A1T1IGF1-F1
#
_cell.length_a   1.000
_cell.length_b   1.000
_cell.length_c   1.000
_cell.angle_alpha   90.00
_cell.angle_beta   90.00
_cell.angle_gamma   90.00
#
_symmetry.space_group_name_H-M   'P 1'
#
loop_
_entity.id
_entity.type
_entity.pdbx_description
1 polymer ?
#
loop_
_entity_poly.entity_id
_entity_poly.type
_entity_poly.pdbx_seq_one_letter_code
_entity_poly.pdbx_strand_id
1 'polypeptide(L)'
;MLSLSGCTQYRYVQPDSAEGRQCVAKLDADVAQCEQRASKQLEADTGIYDAMMASYQSCLHNSSRDAPQGQVCGPAPVDPRTEQARSCRQGYKLSFTGCGGRIEEVPRE
;
A
#
# COMPACT_ATOMS: atom_id res chain seq x y z
N MET A 1 -6.57 -33.50 19.69
CA MET A 1 -6.71 -32.11 20.20
C MET A 1 -6.30 -31.18 19.07
N LEU A 2 -7.26 -30.53 18.41
CA LEU A 2 -6.97 -29.50 17.41
C LEU A 2 -6.54 -28.24 18.16
N SER A 3 -5.22 -28.01 18.27
CA SER A 3 -4.71 -26.72 18.71
C SER A 3 -4.98 -25.71 17.61
N LEU A 4 -6.01 -24.87 17.78
CA LEU A 4 -6.17 -23.67 16.99
C LEU A 4 -4.93 -22.81 17.22
N SER A 5 -4.02 -22.78 16.25
CA SER A 5 -2.93 -21.80 16.20
C SER A 5 -3.55 -20.41 16.10
N GLY A 6 -3.89 -19.84 17.25
CA GLY A 6 -4.61 -18.58 17.37
C GLY A 6 -3.80 -17.45 16.74
N CYS A 7 -4.44 -16.67 15.88
CA CYS A 7 -3.86 -15.45 15.34
C CYS A 7 -3.65 -14.45 16.47
N THR A 8 -2.42 -14.35 17.00
CA THR A 8 -2.01 -13.32 17.97
C THR A 8 -2.30 -11.93 17.40
N GLN A 9 -3.09 -11.13 18.10
CA GLN A 9 -3.28 -9.73 17.77
C GLN A 9 -2.28 -8.88 18.55
N TYR A 10 -1.83 -7.78 17.96
CA TYR A 10 -0.92 -6.84 18.62
C TYR A 10 -1.61 -5.49 18.77
N ARG A 11 -1.47 -4.86 19.94
CA ARG A 11 -1.96 -3.49 20.23
C ARG A 11 -0.78 -2.57 20.50
N TYR A 12 -0.84 -1.37 19.93
CA TYR A 12 0.09 -0.29 20.21
C TYR A 12 -0.38 0.48 21.44
N VAL A 13 0.45 0.54 22.47
CA VAL A 13 0.24 1.31 23.70
C VAL A 13 1.12 2.56 23.64
N GLN A 14 0.47 3.71 23.71
CA GLN A 14 1.14 5.02 23.66
C GLN A 14 2.10 5.20 24.86
N PRO A 15 3.20 5.94 24.69
CA PRO A 15 4.08 6.32 25.80
C PRO A 15 3.37 7.22 26.82
N ASP A 16 3.73 7.08 28.09
CA ASP A 16 3.13 7.85 29.20
C ASP A 16 3.65 9.31 29.23
N SER A 17 4.89 9.54 28.78
CA SER A 17 5.51 10.86 28.77
C SER A 17 4.90 11.79 27.70
N ALA A 18 4.94 13.10 27.96
CA ALA A 18 4.49 14.10 26.98
C ALA A 18 5.41 14.11 25.75
N GLU A 19 6.72 13.99 25.97
CA GLU A 19 7.75 13.94 24.93
C GLU A 19 7.58 12.71 24.04
N GLY A 20 7.28 11.55 24.64
CA GLY A 20 7.02 10.31 23.91
C GLY A 20 5.78 10.42 23.03
N ARG A 21 4.68 10.99 23.56
CA ARG A 21 3.45 11.19 22.77
C ARG A 21 3.68 12.15 21.61
N GLN A 22 4.47 13.20 21.80
CA GLN A 22 4.83 14.11 20.72
C GLN A 22 5.73 13.44 19.67
N CYS A 23 6.64 12.56 20.08
CA CYS A 23 7.46 11.73 19.18
C CYS A 23 6.58 10.81 18.31
N VAL A 24 5.63 10.09 18.92
CA VAL A 24 4.69 9.23 18.19
C VAL A 24 3.81 10.05 17.24
N ALA A 25 3.31 11.21 17.68
CA ALA A 25 2.49 12.08 16.82
C ALA A 25 3.25 12.55 15.56
N LYS A 26 4.55 12.84 15.67
CA LYS A 26 5.40 13.15 14.51
C LYS A 26 5.57 11.94 13.60
N LEU A 27 5.84 10.77 14.18
CA LEU A 27 5.97 9.52 13.43
C LEU A 27 4.67 9.20 12.66
N ASP A 28 3.52 9.38 13.29
CA ASP A 28 2.21 9.18 12.65
C ASP A 28 1.99 10.17 11.51
N ALA A 29 2.36 11.43 11.69
CA ALA A 29 2.27 12.45 10.65
C ALA A 29 3.17 12.13 9.45
N ASP A 30 4.39 11.65 9.68
CA ASP A 30 5.34 11.26 8.63
C ASP A 30 4.80 10.07 7.82
N VAL A 31 4.27 9.05 8.50
CA VAL A 31 3.64 7.90 7.84
C VAL A 31 2.41 8.34 7.05
N ALA A 32 1.53 9.15 7.64
CA ALA A 32 0.35 9.66 6.96
C ALA A 32 0.72 10.47 5.71
N GLN A 33 1.78 11.28 5.77
CA GLN A 33 2.28 12.03 4.62
C GLN A 33 2.81 11.10 3.52
N CYS A 34 3.56 10.06 3.89
CA CYS A 34 4.02 9.04 2.94
C CYS A 34 2.84 8.34 2.26
N GLU A 35 1.86 7.87 3.04
CA GLU A 35 0.66 7.21 2.54
C GLU A 35 -0.14 8.13 1.61
N GLN A 36 -0.29 9.40 1.96
CA GLN A 36 -0.96 10.38 1.11
C GLN A 36 -0.23 10.58 -0.22
N ARG A 37 1.11 10.68 -0.22
CA ARG A 37 1.89 10.81 -1.45
C ARG A 37 1.79 9.56 -2.33
N ALA A 38 1.90 8.38 -1.72
CA ALA A 38 1.72 7.11 -2.42
C ALA A 38 0.32 7.00 -3.04
N SER A 39 -0.72 7.38 -2.30
CA SER A 39 -2.10 7.40 -2.80
C SER A 39 -2.27 8.35 -3.98
N LYS A 40 -1.70 9.56 -3.93
CA LYS A 40 -1.75 10.51 -5.04
C LYS A 40 -1.00 10.02 -6.27
N GLN A 41 0.14 9.36 -6.06
CA GLN A 41 0.90 8.76 -7.14
C GLN A 41 0.10 7.64 -7.81
N LEU A 42 -0.51 6.75 -7.01
CA LEU A 42 -1.39 5.69 -7.51
C LEU A 42 -2.56 6.26 -8.32
N GLU A 43 -3.20 7.32 -7.83
CA GLU A 43 -4.30 7.98 -8.53
C GLU A 43 -3.85 8.54 -9.88
N ALA A 44 -2.70 9.22 -9.92
CA ALA A 44 -2.11 9.72 -11.16
C ALA A 44 -1.76 8.60 -12.14
N ASP A 45 -1.09 7.54 -11.66
CA ASP A 45 -0.72 6.39 -12.46
C ASP A 45 -1.95 5.64 -12.98
N THR A 46 -3.01 5.55 -12.18
CA THR A 46 -4.30 4.95 -12.59
C THR A 46 -4.94 5.76 -13.71
N GLY A 47 -4.93 7.10 -13.63
CA GLY A 47 -5.43 7.96 -14.70
C GLY A 47 -4.66 7.78 -16.01
N ILE A 48 -3.33 7.63 -15.95
CA ILE A 48 -2.50 7.33 -17.12
C ILE A 48 -2.81 5.93 -17.66
N TYR A 49 -2.90 4.93 -16.77
CA TYR A 49 -3.25 3.56 -17.12
C TYR A 49 -4.60 3.49 -17.85
N ASP A 50 -5.63 4.16 -17.34
CA ASP A 50 -6.96 4.17 -17.95
C ASP A 50 -6.93 4.78 -19.36
N ALA A 51 -6.17 5.85 -19.57
CA ALA A 51 -5.98 6.46 -20.89
C ALA A 51 -5.22 5.52 -21.86
N MET A 52 -4.17 4.85 -21.37
CA MET A 52 -3.42 3.85 -22.15
C MET A 52 -4.30 2.65 -22.50
N MET A 53 -5.11 2.17 -21.56
CA MET A 53 -6.03 1.05 -21.77
C MET A 53 -7.12 1.40 -22.77
N ALA A 54 -7.71 2.59 -22.71
CA ALA A 54 -8.68 3.04 -23.70
C ALA A 54 -8.07 3.07 -25.11
N SER A 55 -6.83 3.57 -25.23
CA SER A 55 -6.10 3.60 -26.51
C SER A 55 -5.78 2.19 -27.01
N TYR A 56 -5.33 1.31 -26.13
CA TYR A 56 -5.05 -0.09 -26.44
C TYR A 56 -6.31 -0.83 -26.92
N GLN A 57 -7.45 -0.67 -26.21
CA GLN A 57 -8.73 -1.25 -26.60
C GLN A 57 -9.22 -0.72 -27.95
N SER A 58 -9.06 0.58 -28.22
CA SER A 58 -9.38 1.18 -29.52
C SER A 58 -8.52 0.58 -30.65
N CYS A 59 -7.22 0.37 -30.41
CA CYS A 59 -6.36 -0.30 -31.38
C CYS A 59 -6.81 -1.75 -31.61
N LEU A 60 -7.10 -2.52 -30.55
CA LEU A 60 -7.60 -3.89 -30.68
C LEU A 60 -8.89 -3.97 -31.50
N HIS A 61 -9.81 -3.03 -31.29
CA HIS A 61 -11.08 -2.98 -32.01
C HIS A 61 -10.90 -2.72 -33.52
N ASN A 62 -9.89 -1.92 -33.88
CA ASN A 62 -9.60 -1.55 -35.26
C ASN A 62 -8.58 -2.47 -35.95
N SER A 63 -7.90 -3.33 -35.20
CA SER A 63 -6.96 -4.32 -35.74
C SER A 63 -7.70 -5.50 -36.39
N SER A 64 -7.23 -5.94 -37.55
CA SER A 64 -7.79 -7.09 -38.26
C SER A 64 -7.63 -8.37 -37.42
N ARG A 65 -8.69 -9.22 -37.41
CA ARG A 65 -8.75 -10.46 -36.61
C ARG A 65 -7.61 -11.46 -36.87
N ASP A 66 -6.92 -11.32 -37.99
CA ASP A 66 -5.87 -12.25 -38.45
C ASP A 66 -4.44 -11.87 -38.00
N ALA A 67 -4.25 -10.72 -37.35
CA ALA A 67 -2.93 -10.30 -36.87
C ALA A 67 -2.75 -10.60 -35.36
N PRO A 68 -1.56 -11.06 -34.92
CA PRO A 68 -1.28 -11.20 -33.49
C PRO A 68 -1.41 -9.84 -32.79
N GLN A 69 -2.33 -9.73 -31.84
CA GLN A 69 -2.70 -8.47 -31.18
C GLN A 69 -1.50 -7.71 -30.57
N GLY A 70 -0.50 -8.44 -30.06
CA GLY A 70 0.73 -7.86 -29.49
C GLY A 70 1.69 -7.23 -30.52
N GLN A 71 1.57 -7.56 -31.81
CA GLN A 71 2.39 -6.98 -32.88
C GLN A 71 1.82 -5.68 -33.46
N VAL A 72 0.51 -5.46 -33.36
CA VAL A 72 -0.16 -4.28 -33.94
C VAL A 72 -0.36 -3.17 -32.92
N CYS A 73 -0.71 -3.53 -31.67
CA CYS A 73 -1.13 -2.57 -30.66
C CYS A 73 -0.14 -2.43 -29.49
N GLY A 74 1.00 -3.11 -29.55
CA GLY A 74 1.96 -3.17 -28.45
C GLY A 74 1.50 -4.04 -27.27
N PRO A 75 2.27 -4.08 -26.17
CA PRO A 75 1.90 -4.81 -24.97
C PRO A 75 0.73 -4.14 -24.24
N ALA A 76 -0.07 -4.94 -23.55
CA ALA A 76 -1.12 -4.42 -22.67
C ALA A 76 -0.50 -3.56 -21.54
N PRO A 77 -1.09 -2.40 -21.22
CA PRO A 77 -0.69 -1.60 -20.07
C PRO A 77 -0.71 -2.40 -18.76
N VAL A 78 0.26 -2.16 -17.89
CA VAL A 78 0.35 -2.80 -16.57
C VAL A 78 -0.48 -2.00 -15.57
N ASP A 79 -1.32 -2.70 -14.80
CA ASP A 79 -2.18 -2.08 -13.78
C ASP A 79 -1.35 -1.61 -12.57
N PRO A 80 -1.27 -0.30 -12.28
CA PRO A 80 -0.49 0.20 -11.15
C PRO A 80 -1.05 -0.23 -9.79
N ARG A 81 -2.32 -0.68 -9.72
CA ARG A 81 -2.98 -1.12 -8.49
C ARG A 81 -2.50 -2.49 -8.02
N THR A 82 -1.90 -3.30 -8.90
CA THR A 82 -1.40 -4.64 -8.54
C THR A 82 -0.01 -4.62 -7.90
N GLU A 83 0.74 -3.53 -8.08
CA GLU A 83 2.15 -3.40 -7.67
C GLU A 83 2.33 -2.69 -6.31
N GLN A 84 1.26 -2.18 -5.68
CA GLN A 84 1.41 -1.31 -4.52
C GLN A 84 0.83 -1.88 -3.23
N ALA A 85 1.72 -2.13 -2.26
CA ALA A 85 1.67 -1.52 -0.92
C ALA A 85 2.73 -2.11 0.03
N ARG A 86 3.37 -1.24 0.85
CA ARG A 86 3.84 -1.44 2.26
C ARG A 86 5.17 -0.77 2.65
N SER A 87 5.77 0.11 1.86
CA SER A 87 7.01 0.78 2.28
C SER A 87 6.79 1.86 3.36
N CYS A 88 5.68 2.61 3.33
CA CYS A 88 5.47 3.75 4.25
C CYS A 88 5.41 3.38 5.73
N ARG A 89 5.06 2.14 6.06
CA ARG A 89 5.03 1.64 7.46
C ARG A 89 6.25 0.82 7.83
N GLN A 90 7.23 0.70 6.93
CA GLN A 90 8.46 -0.02 7.20
C GLN A 90 9.20 0.64 8.38
N GLY A 91 9.57 -0.15 9.39
CA GLY A 91 10.24 0.37 10.58
C GLY A 91 9.35 1.12 11.57
N TYR A 92 8.06 1.33 11.29
CA TYR A 92 7.16 2.04 12.21
C TYR A 92 7.14 1.41 13.62
N LYS A 93 7.10 0.07 13.70
CA LYS A 93 7.18 -0.66 14.98
C LYS A 93 8.44 -0.29 15.78
N LEU A 94 9.60 -0.22 15.11
CA LEU A 94 10.87 0.11 15.76
C LEU A 94 10.87 1.56 16.24
N SER A 95 10.46 2.50 15.39
CA SER A 95 10.38 3.92 15.72
C SER A 95 9.38 4.21 16.84
N PHE A 96 8.22 3.55 16.82
CA PHE A 96 7.20 3.65 17.86
C PHE A 96 7.73 3.21 19.23
N THR A 97 8.46 2.08 19.28
CA THR A 97 9.13 1.64 20.51
C THR A 97 10.26 2.58 20.93
N GLY A 98 10.96 3.20 19.97
CA GLY A 98 11.98 4.23 20.23
C GLY A 98 11.41 5.50 20.88
N CYS A 99 10.16 5.86 20.58
CA CYS A 99 9.44 6.94 21.26
C CYS A 99 8.94 6.55 22.68
N GLY A 100 9.22 5.34 23.15
CA GLY A 100 8.76 4.82 24.44
C GLY A 100 7.39 4.14 24.39
N GLY A 101 6.80 3.96 23.20
CA GLY A 101 5.59 3.18 23.02
C GLY A 101 5.84 1.69 23.23
N ARG A 102 4.79 0.93 23.57
CA ARG A 102 4.87 -0.52 23.77
C ARG A 102 3.94 -1.26 22.82
N ILE A 103 4.29 -2.49 22.49
CA ILE A 103 3.45 -3.35 21.65
C ILE A 103 3.13 -4.58 22.46
N GLU A 104 1.84 -4.75 22.76
CA GLU A 104 1.33 -5.82 23.61
C GLU A 104 0.60 -6.84 22.76
N GLU A 105 0.78 -8.13 23.08
CA GLU A 105 -0.02 -9.20 22.51
C GLU A 105 -1.39 -9.20 23.18
N VAL A 106 -2.44 -9.18 22.36
CA VAL A 106 -3.82 -9.28 22.80
C VAL A 106 -4.27 -10.72 22.52
N PRO A 107 -4.49 -11.54 23.55
CA PRO A 107 -5.15 -12.82 23.37
C PRO A 107 -6.57 -12.55 22.86
N ARG A 108 -6.98 -13.25 21.78
CA ARG A 108 -8.38 -13.21 21.35
C ARG A 108 -9.20 -14.05 22.34
N GLU A 109 -10.25 -13.43 22.88
CA GLU A 109 -11.28 -14.11 23.69
C GLU A 109 -12.09 -15.11 22.86
#